data_AF-A0A8C3HEA9-F1
#
_entry.id   AF-A0A8C3HEA9-F1
#
_cell.length_a   1.000
_cell.length_b   1.000
_cell.length_c   1.000
_cell.angle_alpha   90.00
_cell.angle_beta   90.00
_cell.angle_gamma   90.00
#
_symmetry.space_group_name_H-M   'P 1'
#
loop_
_entity.id
_entity.type
_entity.pdbx_description
1 polymer ?
#
loop_
_entity_poly.entity_id
_entity_poly.type
_entity_poly.pdbx_seq_one_letter_code
_entity_poly.pdbx_strand_id
1 'polypeptide(L)'
;MNGGCRAGWFMWSLLWGELRAAAGPSRLRCRSAAFLSSGGVAVSPGPACGDSPGRMERAVVRCVPSEPKMSLWFVLCDGSAKHMQRDQTEPLGRALARIATNAGKGHAKAAKKSKKARAEAGPAGEPVPTAPLAVRLFSRDGESVAEDVSNAEAWQDGAVLQIGEVKYQVERNPPSVIELQLPRSLLAGFPVCPKIHTEFGAPQHCLFRWYREQPGGGGDEPSPGGDIWVETPVRDRVFTPTNAHIGLRLKLHCTPGNSQQRYGLPREVESSGPVEAGPGACTFDSRHLYTKKVSGEGLIRTVSYNVLADIYAQTEHSRTVLYPYCAPYALELDYRQNLLKKELVGYSADLICLQEVDKSVFADSLAPALDAFGLEGLFRIKEKQHEGLATFYRRDKFTLLSEHDIAFNEALVSNPLHKELRDKLAPYPLAQEKVLQRSSVLQVSVLQSTNDPLRKICIANTHLYWHPKGGNIRLIQIAVALSHIRHVTCDLYSGIPVIFCGDFNSTPSTGMYSFINSGNIAEDHEDWVSNGEEERCNMSLTHPFKLQSACGEPAYTNYVGGFHGCLDYIFIDINALEVEQVIPLPSHEEVTTHQALPSVSHPSDHIALICDLKWK
;
A
#
# COMPACT_ATOMS: atom_id res chain seq x y z
N MET A 1 10.42 41.57 18.56
CA MET A 1 10.68 41.43 17.11
C MET A 1 9.49 40.70 16.48
N ASN A 2 8.37 41.39 16.20
CA ASN A 2 7.08 40.77 15.82
C ASN A 2 6.52 41.28 14.48
N GLY A 3 7.39 41.70 13.54
CA GLY A 3 6.98 42.25 12.25
C GLY A 3 7.11 41.31 11.05
N GLY A 4 7.83 40.19 11.18
CA GLY A 4 8.22 39.34 10.05
C GLY A 4 7.16 38.34 9.58
N CYS A 5 6.30 37.85 10.48
CA CYS A 5 5.36 36.79 10.12
C CYS A 5 4.37 37.26 9.05
N ARG A 6 3.62 38.35 9.25
CA ARG A 6 2.47 38.74 8.39
C ARG A 6 2.77 38.91 6.89
N ALA A 7 4.01 39.20 6.49
CA ALA A 7 4.38 39.41 5.09
C ALA A 7 4.55 38.11 4.28
N GLY A 8 4.98 37.01 4.91
CA GLY A 8 5.13 35.70 4.23
C GLY A 8 3.77 35.08 3.82
N TRP A 9 2.72 35.31 4.62
CA TRP A 9 1.40 34.71 4.44
C TRP A 9 0.61 35.23 3.24
N PHE A 10 0.84 36.50 2.87
CA PHE A 10 0.14 37.11 1.74
C PHE A 10 0.53 36.42 0.42
N MET A 11 1.81 36.04 0.28
CA MET A 11 2.30 35.24 -0.84
C MET A 11 1.64 33.86 -0.86
N TRP A 12 1.61 33.16 0.27
CA TRP A 12 1.11 31.78 0.35
C TRP A 12 -0.41 31.65 0.06
N SER A 13 -1.23 32.66 0.38
CA SER A 13 -2.68 32.67 0.08
C SER A 13 -3.05 32.93 -1.40
N LEU A 14 -2.23 33.71 -2.12
CA LEU A 14 -2.41 33.93 -3.56
C LEU A 14 -1.98 32.68 -4.36
N LEU A 15 -0.97 31.97 -3.87
CA LEU A 15 -0.34 30.82 -4.52
C LEU A 15 -1.26 29.61 -4.70
N TRP A 16 -2.00 29.19 -3.66
CA TRP A 16 -2.92 28.06 -3.75
C TRP A 16 -4.26 28.41 -4.44
N GLY A 17 -4.60 29.69 -4.51
CA GLY A 17 -5.72 30.19 -5.31
C GLY A 17 -5.48 29.99 -6.81
N GLU A 18 -4.25 30.19 -7.28
CA GLU A 18 -3.87 30.01 -8.70
C GLU A 18 -3.61 28.55 -9.10
N LEU A 19 -3.13 27.69 -8.19
CA LEU A 19 -3.00 26.24 -8.42
C LEU A 19 -4.35 25.57 -8.76
N ARG A 20 -5.48 26.14 -8.30
CA ARG A 20 -6.83 25.69 -8.68
C ARG A 20 -7.26 26.15 -10.08
N ALA A 21 -6.73 27.25 -10.59
CA ALA A 21 -7.10 27.81 -11.89
C ALA A 21 -6.32 27.18 -13.06
N ALA A 22 -5.13 26.61 -12.80
CA ALA A 22 -4.30 26.00 -13.84
C ALA A 22 -4.68 24.55 -14.21
N ALA A 23 -5.55 23.89 -13.43
CA ALA A 23 -6.04 22.53 -13.71
C ALA A 23 -7.24 22.56 -14.69
N GLY A 24 -6.98 22.95 -15.94
CA GLY A 24 -7.96 22.85 -17.02
C GLY A 24 -8.20 21.40 -17.46
N PRO A 25 -9.41 21.06 -17.99
CA PRO A 25 -9.77 19.68 -18.28
C PRO A 25 -9.06 19.18 -19.56
N SER A 26 -7.96 18.44 -19.41
CA SER A 26 -7.40 17.67 -20.52
C SER A 26 -8.34 16.50 -20.82
N ARG A 27 -9.12 16.61 -21.89
CA ARG A 27 -9.94 15.52 -22.44
C ARG A 27 -9.04 14.38 -22.94
N LEU A 28 -8.74 13.41 -22.08
CA LEU A 28 -8.29 12.09 -22.54
C LEU A 28 -9.52 11.23 -22.86
N ARG A 29 -9.68 10.94 -24.15
CA ARG A 29 -10.64 9.94 -24.64
C ARG A 29 -10.29 8.57 -24.05
N CYS A 30 -11.17 8.04 -23.20
CA CYS A 30 -11.19 6.61 -22.88
C CYS A 30 -11.36 5.80 -24.17
N ARG A 31 -10.28 5.17 -24.63
CA ARG A 31 -10.36 4.01 -25.51
C ARG A 31 -10.34 2.77 -24.61
N SER A 32 -11.44 2.04 -24.62
CA SER A 32 -11.56 0.69 -24.08
C SER A 32 -10.52 -0.20 -24.76
N ALA A 33 -9.43 -0.51 -24.07
CA ALA A 33 -8.42 -1.44 -24.54
C ALA A 33 -8.61 -2.77 -23.83
N ALA A 34 -9.11 -3.76 -24.57
CA ALA A 34 -9.04 -5.16 -24.20
C ALA A 34 -7.56 -5.58 -24.12
N PHE A 35 -7.04 -5.84 -22.93
CA PHE A 35 -5.70 -6.41 -22.76
C PHE A 35 -5.81 -7.93 -22.77
N LEU A 36 -5.61 -8.50 -23.95
CA LEU A 36 -5.19 -9.89 -24.16
C LEU A 36 -3.89 -9.87 -24.96
N SER A 37 -2.93 -10.66 -24.46
CA SER A 37 -1.74 -11.18 -25.14
C SER A 37 -0.70 -10.19 -25.70
N SER A 38 0.47 -10.15 -25.06
CA SER A 38 1.78 -10.43 -25.69
C SER A 38 2.93 -10.01 -24.75
N GLY A 39 3.23 -10.85 -23.76
CA GLY A 39 4.51 -10.83 -23.05
C GLY A 39 5.23 -12.14 -23.36
N GLY A 40 6.16 -12.12 -24.31
CA GLY A 40 7.00 -13.27 -24.62
C GLY A 40 7.91 -13.57 -23.45
N VAL A 41 7.66 -14.67 -22.75
CA VAL A 41 8.54 -15.20 -21.71
C VAL A 41 9.67 -15.95 -22.41
N ALA A 42 10.91 -15.47 -22.28
CA ALA A 42 12.08 -16.27 -22.59
C ALA A 42 12.26 -17.29 -21.45
N VAL A 43 11.82 -18.52 -21.69
CA VAL A 43 12.09 -19.66 -20.81
C VAL A 43 13.38 -20.30 -21.31
N SER A 44 14.44 -20.27 -20.50
CA SER A 44 15.65 -21.04 -20.76
C SER A 44 15.30 -22.54 -20.86
N PRO A 45 15.81 -23.28 -21.86
CA PRO A 45 15.45 -24.67 -22.05
C PRO A 45 16.01 -25.51 -20.90
N GLY A 46 15.10 -26.12 -20.12
CA GLY A 46 15.44 -27.16 -19.14
C GLY A 46 15.92 -28.44 -19.83
N PRO A 47 16.53 -29.38 -19.07
CA PRO A 47 17.09 -30.61 -19.63
C PRO A 47 15.99 -31.48 -20.27
N ALA A 48 16.37 -32.23 -21.30
CA ALA A 48 15.49 -33.12 -22.05
C ALA A 48 14.77 -34.13 -21.13
N CYS A 49 13.48 -34.39 -21.41
CA CYS A 49 12.68 -35.44 -20.76
C CYS A 49 13.44 -36.76 -20.75
N GLY A 50 13.77 -37.29 -19.56
CA GLY A 50 14.33 -38.64 -19.48
C GLY A 50 14.87 -39.13 -18.14
N ASP A 51 15.49 -38.28 -17.31
CA ASP A 51 16.42 -38.82 -16.28
C ASP A 51 15.99 -38.63 -14.81
N SER A 52 14.74 -38.95 -14.47
CA SER A 52 14.42 -39.33 -13.07
C SER A 52 13.15 -40.20 -12.99
N PRO A 53 13.26 -41.50 -12.66
CA PRO A 53 12.10 -42.36 -12.55
C PRO A 53 11.30 -42.03 -11.28
N GLY A 54 10.09 -41.49 -11.45
CA GLY A 54 9.09 -41.37 -10.38
C GLY A 54 8.43 -40.00 -10.17
N ARG A 55 8.84 -38.93 -10.87
CA ARG A 55 8.22 -37.61 -10.71
C ARG A 55 7.16 -37.37 -11.79
N MET A 56 5.88 -37.37 -11.41
CA MET A 56 4.79 -36.99 -12.32
C MET A 56 4.93 -35.50 -12.70
N GLU A 57 4.57 -35.18 -13.95
CA GLU A 57 4.48 -33.78 -14.39
C GLU A 57 3.30 -33.07 -13.70
N ARG A 58 3.23 -31.74 -13.73
CA ARG A 58 2.22 -30.97 -12.98
C ARG A 58 1.12 -30.47 -13.89
N ALA A 59 -0.12 -30.55 -13.42
CA ALA A 59 -1.28 -29.87 -13.99
C ALA A 59 -1.88 -28.91 -12.95
N VAL A 60 -1.75 -27.61 -13.20
CA VAL A 60 -2.28 -26.57 -12.31
C VAL A 60 -3.73 -26.29 -12.67
N VAL A 61 -4.61 -26.35 -11.68
CA VAL A 61 -6.02 -26.00 -11.80
C VAL A 61 -6.31 -24.82 -10.88
N ARG A 62 -6.76 -23.70 -11.44
CA ARG A 62 -7.34 -22.59 -10.66
C ARG A 62 -8.86 -22.64 -10.77
N CYS A 63 -9.52 -22.85 -9.64
CA CYS A 63 -10.96 -22.99 -9.52
C CYS A 63 -11.44 -22.26 -8.26
N VAL A 64 -12.07 -21.10 -8.44
CA VAL A 64 -12.57 -20.24 -7.36
C VAL A 64 -14.09 -20.31 -7.34
N PRO A 65 -14.75 -20.66 -6.20
CA PRO A 65 -16.21 -20.84 -6.16
C PRO A 65 -17.04 -19.65 -6.62
N SER A 66 -16.53 -18.42 -6.45
CA SER A 66 -17.21 -17.19 -6.86
C SER A 66 -17.11 -16.89 -8.36
N GLU A 67 -16.31 -17.66 -9.12
CA GLU A 67 -16.12 -17.47 -10.54
C GLU A 67 -16.86 -18.54 -11.36
N PRO A 68 -17.44 -18.20 -12.51
CA PRO A 68 -18.15 -19.19 -13.34
C PRO A 68 -17.19 -20.15 -14.05
N LYS A 69 -15.92 -19.76 -14.20
CA LYS A 69 -14.90 -20.50 -14.97
C LYS A 69 -13.76 -20.96 -14.09
N MET A 70 -13.13 -22.04 -14.50
CA MET A 70 -11.85 -22.50 -13.99
C MET A 70 -10.81 -22.52 -15.12
N SER A 71 -9.54 -22.40 -14.76
CA SER A 71 -8.43 -22.50 -15.71
C SER A 71 -7.57 -23.72 -15.41
N LEU A 72 -7.10 -24.37 -16.47
CA LEU A 72 -6.18 -25.50 -16.43
C LEU A 72 -4.90 -25.14 -17.18
N TRP A 73 -3.76 -25.45 -16.58
CA TRP A 73 -2.44 -25.26 -17.17
C TRP A 73 -1.54 -26.47 -16.96
N PHE A 74 -0.89 -26.94 -18.02
CA PHE A 74 0.11 -28.02 -17.97
C PHE A 74 1.01 -27.94 -19.21
N VAL A 75 2.16 -28.60 -19.19
CA VAL A 75 3.10 -28.65 -20.32
C VAL A 75 3.09 -30.06 -20.88
N LEU A 76 2.90 -30.25 -22.18
CA LEU A 76 2.99 -31.58 -22.80
C LEU A 76 4.45 -32.01 -22.95
N CYS A 77 4.71 -33.31 -23.16
CA CYS A 77 6.07 -33.83 -23.39
C CYS A 77 6.81 -33.24 -24.60
N ASP A 78 6.11 -32.58 -25.52
CA ASP A 78 6.72 -31.82 -26.62
C ASP A 78 7.19 -30.41 -26.20
N GLY A 79 7.11 -30.09 -24.92
CA GLY A 79 7.41 -28.79 -24.32
C GLY A 79 6.28 -27.75 -24.50
N SER A 80 5.17 -28.10 -25.16
CA SER A 80 4.11 -27.13 -25.43
C SER A 80 3.21 -26.90 -24.21
N ALA A 81 3.22 -25.68 -23.68
CA ALA A 81 2.30 -25.26 -22.64
C ALA A 81 0.85 -25.20 -23.17
N LYS A 82 -0.07 -25.80 -22.42
CA LYS A 82 -1.52 -25.73 -22.66
C LYS A 82 -2.15 -24.91 -21.56
N HIS A 83 -2.95 -23.95 -21.97
CA HIS A 83 -3.80 -23.16 -21.08
C HIS A 83 -5.22 -23.18 -21.63
N MET A 84 -6.20 -23.45 -20.78
CA MET A 84 -7.61 -23.41 -21.16
C MET A 84 -8.50 -22.93 -20.01
N GLN A 85 -9.57 -22.24 -20.36
CA GLN A 85 -10.65 -21.88 -19.45
C GLN A 85 -11.90 -22.68 -19.78
N ARG A 86 -12.54 -23.25 -18.76
CA ARG A 86 -13.74 -24.07 -18.87
C ARG A 86 -14.76 -23.62 -17.84
N ASP A 87 -16.05 -23.81 -18.13
CA ASP A 87 -17.07 -23.50 -17.14
C ASP A 87 -16.98 -24.51 -15.99
N GLN A 88 -17.21 -24.06 -14.76
CA GLN A 88 -17.10 -24.90 -13.57
C GLN A 88 -18.20 -25.96 -13.50
N THR A 89 -19.37 -25.65 -14.04
CA THR A 89 -20.56 -26.51 -14.05
C THR A 89 -20.66 -27.41 -15.28
N GLU A 90 -19.78 -27.26 -16.27
CA GLU A 90 -19.82 -28.15 -17.43
C GLU A 90 -19.34 -29.57 -17.05
N PRO A 91 -19.83 -30.60 -17.75
CA PRO A 91 -19.33 -31.96 -17.57
C PRO A 91 -17.84 -32.11 -17.94
N LEU A 92 -17.10 -32.84 -17.09
CA LEU A 92 -15.68 -33.16 -17.24
C LEU A 92 -15.33 -33.68 -18.64
N GLY A 93 -16.18 -34.53 -19.23
CA GLY A 93 -15.95 -35.13 -20.55
C GLY A 93 -15.70 -34.09 -21.64
N ARG A 94 -16.31 -32.91 -21.54
CA ARG A 94 -16.06 -31.80 -22.50
C ARG A 94 -14.64 -31.23 -22.37
N ALA A 95 -14.14 -31.10 -21.14
CA ALA A 95 -12.77 -30.66 -20.89
C ALA A 95 -11.76 -31.71 -21.37
N LEU A 96 -11.98 -33.00 -21.07
CA LEU A 96 -11.11 -34.10 -21.50
C LEU A 96 -11.05 -34.22 -23.04
N ALA A 97 -12.21 -34.14 -23.72
CA ALA A 97 -12.26 -34.15 -25.18
C ALA A 97 -11.49 -32.98 -25.82
N ARG A 98 -11.52 -31.81 -25.18
CA ARG A 98 -10.75 -30.64 -25.61
C ARG A 98 -9.25 -30.85 -25.43
N ILE A 99 -8.83 -31.43 -24.30
CA ILE A 99 -7.43 -31.81 -24.03
C ILE A 99 -6.95 -32.81 -25.09
N ALA A 100 -7.73 -33.86 -25.36
CA ALA A 100 -7.41 -34.88 -26.37
C ALA A 100 -7.21 -34.26 -27.76
N THR A 101 -8.11 -33.36 -28.16
CA THR A 101 -8.03 -32.64 -29.44
C THR A 101 -6.77 -31.77 -29.54
N ASN A 102 -6.40 -31.08 -28.45
CA ASN A 102 -5.24 -30.19 -28.43
C ASN A 102 -3.91 -30.96 -28.40
N ALA A 103 -3.84 -32.08 -27.69
CA ALA A 103 -2.68 -32.97 -27.66
C ALA A 103 -2.46 -33.64 -29.03
N GLY A 104 -3.52 -34.12 -29.69
CA GLY A 104 -3.42 -34.75 -31.01
C GLY A 104 -2.88 -33.84 -32.11
N LYS A 105 -3.15 -32.52 -32.04
CA LYS A 105 -2.61 -31.52 -33.00
C LYS A 105 -1.09 -31.34 -32.89
N GLY A 106 -0.51 -31.52 -31.70
CA GLY A 106 0.95 -31.46 -31.47
C GLY A 106 1.66 -32.63 -32.16
N HIS A 107 1.16 -33.85 -31.93
CA HIS A 107 1.66 -35.07 -32.58
C HIS A 107 1.58 -35.00 -34.12
N ALA A 108 0.49 -34.47 -34.68
CA ALA A 108 0.35 -34.31 -36.12
C ALA A 108 1.36 -33.31 -36.73
N LYS A 109 1.74 -32.24 -36.01
CA LYS A 109 2.77 -31.29 -36.44
C LYS A 109 4.18 -31.89 -36.37
N ALA A 110 4.50 -32.64 -35.32
CA ALA A 110 5.78 -33.34 -35.17
C ALA A 110 5.95 -34.43 -36.27
N ALA A 111 4.90 -35.20 -36.54
CA ALA A 111 4.88 -36.19 -37.62
C ALA A 111 5.06 -35.57 -39.02
N LYS A 112 4.50 -34.38 -39.27
CA LYS A 112 4.72 -33.63 -40.53
C LYS A 112 6.17 -33.12 -40.68
N LYS A 113 6.80 -32.68 -39.59
CA LYS A 113 8.21 -32.23 -39.59
C LYS A 113 9.16 -33.42 -39.85
N SER A 114 8.87 -34.58 -39.25
CA SER A 114 9.57 -35.85 -39.49
C SER A 114 9.36 -36.38 -40.92
N LYS A 115 8.14 -36.31 -41.47
CA LYS A 115 7.86 -36.66 -42.88
C LYS A 115 8.63 -35.77 -43.87
N LYS A 116 8.85 -34.49 -43.56
CA LYS A 116 9.66 -33.58 -44.41
C LYS A 116 11.15 -33.95 -44.40
N ALA A 117 11.67 -34.49 -43.30
CA ALA A 117 13.03 -35.04 -43.22
C ALA A 117 13.15 -36.44 -43.88
N ARG A 118 12.06 -37.22 -43.92
CA ARG A 118 12.01 -38.54 -44.57
C ARG A 118 11.67 -38.52 -46.07
N ALA A 119 11.20 -37.39 -46.60
CA ALA A 119 10.86 -37.23 -48.02
C ALA A 119 12.08 -37.23 -48.96
N GLU A 120 13.32 -37.28 -48.44
CA GLU A 120 14.54 -37.53 -49.22
C GLU A 120 14.87 -39.03 -49.39
N ALA A 121 14.05 -39.96 -48.89
CA ALA A 121 14.25 -41.40 -49.11
C ALA A 121 12.92 -42.18 -49.27
N GLY A 122 12.46 -42.32 -50.52
CA GLY A 122 11.58 -43.42 -50.99
C GLY A 122 10.07 -43.37 -50.61
N PRO A 123 9.20 -44.07 -51.36
CA PRO A 123 7.78 -43.76 -51.42
C PRO A 123 6.95 -44.28 -50.24
N ALA A 124 5.88 -43.55 -49.97
CA ALA A 124 5.08 -43.57 -48.76
C ALA A 124 4.04 -44.70 -48.70
N GLY A 125 3.98 -45.39 -47.56
CA GLY A 125 2.82 -46.18 -47.15
C GLY A 125 1.66 -45.30 -46.67
N GLU A 126 0.44 -45.82 -46.81
CA GLU A 126 -0.83 -45.18 -46.46
C GLU A 126 -0.88 -44.67 -45.00
N PRO A 127 -1.60 -43.56 -44.72
CA PRO A 127 -1.72 -43.03 -43.38
C PRO A 127 -2.61 -43.92 -42.52
N VAL A 128 -1.99 -44.65 -41.57
CA VAL A 128 -2.72 -45.31 -40.48
C VAL A 128 -3.48 -44.23 -39.68
N PRO A 129 -4.80 -44.39 -39.40
CA PRO A 129 -5.52 -43.48 -38.52
C PRO A 129 -4.90 -43.60 -37.12
N THR A 130 -4.24 -42.55 -36.64
CA THR A 130 -3.82 -42.48 -35.24
C THR A 130 -5.07 -42.50 -34.36
N ALA A 131 -5.24 -43.56 -33.57
CA ALA A 131 -6.31 -43.67 -32.58
C ALA A 131 -6.34 -42.40 -31.69
N PRO A 132 -7.54 -41.93 -31.28
CA PRO A 132 -7.64 -40.75 -30.42
C PRO A 132 -6.86 -41.01 -29.12
N LEU A 133 -5.99 -40.05 -28.76
CA LEU A 133 -5.25 -40.08 -27.51
C LEU A 133 -6.24 -40.24 -26.35
N ALA A 134 -6.12 -41.33 -25.59
CA ALA A 134 -6.93 -41.55 -24.40
C ALA A 134 -6.59 -40.48 -23.35
N VAL A 135 -7.60 -39.70 -22.96
CA VAL A 135 -7.46 -38.69 -21.90
C VAL A 135 -8.46 -39.02 -20.80
N ARG A 136 -7.96 -39.23 -19.59
CA ARG A 136 -8.77 -39.61 -18.42
C ARG A 136 -8.32 -38.84 -17.19
N LEU A 137 -9.23 -38.65 -16.24
CA LEU A 137 -8.92 -38.10 -14.93
C LEU A 137 -9.18 -39.17 -13.88
N PHE A 138 -8.23 -39.37 -12.98
CA PHE A 138 -8.36 -40.26 -11.84
C PHE A 138 -8.41 -39.43 -10.55
N SER A 139 -9.22 -39.87 -9.60
CA SER A 139 -9.25 -39.30 -8.25
C SER A 139 -7.91 -39.53 -7.55
N ARG A 140 -7.74 -38.91 -6.38
CA ARG A 140 -6.55 -39.13 -5.53
C ARG A 140 -6.38 -40.61 -5.15
N ASP A 141 -7.48 -41.35 -5.05
CA ASP A 141 -7.51 -42.77 -4.67
C ASP A 141 -7.26 -43.70 -5.88
N GLY A 142 -7.09 -43.15 -7.09
CA GLY A 142 -6.81 -43.90 -8.31
C GLY A 142 -8.05 -44.34 -9.09
N GLU A 143 -9.25 -43.97 -8.65
CA GLU A 143 -10.51 -44.30 -9.31
C GLU A 143 -10.78 -43.37 -10.51
N SER A 144 -11.33 -43.91 -11.60
CA SER A 144 -11.68 -43.09 -12.77
C SER A 144 -12.82 -42.14 -12.43
N VAL A 145 -12.64 -40.85 -12.66
CA VAL A 145 -13.69 -39.83 -12.48
C VAL A 145 -14.66 -39.91 -13.66
N ALA A 146 -15.95 -39.96 -13.40
CA ALA A 146 -16.98 -40.05 -14.44
C ALA A 146 -17.09 -38.74 -15.24
N GLU A 147 -17.35 -38.86 -16.55
CA GLU A 147 -17.33 -37.73 -17.48
C GLU A 147 -18.49 -36.74 -17.31
N ASP A 148 -19.55 -37.14 -16.63
CA ASP A 148 -20.74 -36.33 -16.32
C ASP A 148 -20.57 -35.47 -15.07
N VAL A 149 -19.58 -35.77 -14.22
CA VAL A 149 -19.21 -34.96 -13.05
C VAL A 149 -18.83 -33.55 -13.50
N SER A 150 -19.26 -32.55 -12.73
CA SER A 150 -18.91 -31.17 -13.02
C SER A 150 -17.41 -30.93 -12.92
N ASN A 151 -16.86 -30.04 -13.74
CA ASN A 151 -15.44 -29.69 -13.68
C ASN A 151 -14.99 -29.28 -12.26
N ALA A 152 -15.79 -28.48 -11.53
CA ALA A 152 -15.43 -28.04 -10.18
C ALA A 152 -15.31 -29.19 -9.16
N GLU A 153 -16.09 -30.26 -9.34
CA GLU A 153 -16.05 -31.46 -8.49
C GLU A 153 -14.99 -32.46 -8.97
N ALA A 154 -14.75 -32.53 -10.27
CA ALA A 154 -13.81 -33.48 -10.87
C ALA A 154 -12.35 -33.11 -10.61
N TRP A 155 -11.97 -31.83 -10.81
CA TRP A 155 -10.58 -31.38 -10.73
C TRP A 155 -10.14 -31.08 -9.30
N GLN A 156 -9.93 -32.14 -8.52
CA GLN A 156 -9.48 -32.05 -7.14
C GLN A 156 -7.95 -32.04 -7.00
N ASP A 157 -7.48 -31.48 -5.89
CA ASP A 157 -6.06 -31.53 -5.54
C ASP A 157 -5.60 -32.98 -5.35
N GLY A 158 -4.48 -33.36 -5.97
CA GLY A 158 -3.96 -34.72 -5.95
C GLY A 158 -4.62 -35.70 -6.93
N ALA A 159 -5.61 -35.26 -7.71
CA ALA A 159 -6.11 -36.03 -8.85
C ALA A 159 -5.00 -36.25 -9.90
N VAL A 160 -5.17 -37.23 -10.79
CA VAL A 160 -4.19 -37.54 -11.83
C VAL A 160 -4.83 -37.43 -13.20
N LEU A 161 -4.38 -36.46 -14.00
CA LEU A 161 -4.72 -36.35 -15.40
C LEU A 161 -3.79 -37.27 -16.21
N GLN A 162 -4.36 -38.21 -16.96
CA GLN A 162 -3.62 -39.06 -17.88
C GLN A 162 -3.88 -38.63 -19.31
N ILE A 163 -2.81 -38.41 -20.09
CA ILE A 163 -2.86 -38.10 -21.53
C ILE A 163 -1.97 -39.12 -22.24
N GLY A 164 -2.57 -40.13 -22.89
CA GLY A 164 -1.82 -41.28 -23.39
C GLY A 164 -1.13 -42.04 -22.25
N GLU A 165 0.19 -42.18 -22.33
CA GLU A 165 1.00 -42.84 -21.30
C GLU A 165 1.49 -41.89 -20.20
N VAL A 166 1.29 -40.57 -20.37
CA VAL A 166 1.85 -39.55 -19.49
C VAL A 166 0.84 -39.20 -18.40
N LYS A 167 1.31 -39.13 -17.15
CA LYS A 167 0.51 -38.78 -15.99
C LYS A 167 0.95 -37.44 -15.41
N TYR A 168 -0.04 -36.58 -15.18
CA TYR A 168 0.11 -35.27 -14.58
C TYR A 168 -0.60 -35.25 -13.23
N GLN A 169 0.11 -34.88 -12.17
CA GLN A 169 -0.48 -34.63 -10.87
C GLN A 169 -1.20 -33.29 -10.89
N VAL A 170 -2.49 -33.30 -10.54
CA VAL A 170 -3.31 -32.11 -10.44
C VAL A 170 -3.01 -31.39 -9.14
N GLU A 171 -2.69 -30.11 -9.25
CA GLU A 171 -2.57 -29.19 -8.15
C GLU A 171 -3.68 -28.16 -8.27
N ARG A 172 -4.66 -28.24 -7.36
CA ARG A 172 -5.78 -27.32 -7.33
C ARG A 172 -5.43 -26.14 -6.44
N ASN A 173 -5.59 -24.93 -6.98
CA ASN A 173 -5.36 -23.66 -6.31
C ASN A 173 -3.99 -23.62 -5.58
N PRO A 174 -2.87 -23.99 -6.24
CA PRO A 174 -1.57 -23.89 -5.59
C PRO A 174 -1.23 -22.41 -5.33
N PRO A 175 -0.51 -22.10 -4.24
CA PRO A 175 -0.02 -20.75 -3.98
C PRO A 175 0.69 -20.19 -5.22
N SER A 176 0.33 -19.00 -5.66
CA SER A 176 0.81 -18.45 -6.92
C SER A 176 1.13 -16.96 -6.79
N VAL A 177 2.26 -16.52 -7.34
CA VAL A 177 2.62 -15.09 -7.37
C VAL A 177 2.00 -14.44 -8.61
N ILE A 178 1.00 -13.57 -8.38
CA ILE A 178 0.30 -12.84 -9.44
C ILE A 178 1.08 -11.56 -9.81
N GLU A 179 1.61 -10.86 -8.81
CA GLU A 179 2.42 -9.66 -8.98
C GLU A 179 3.71 -9.76 -8.16
N LEU A 180 4.83 -9.41 -8.78
CA LEU A 180 6.15 -9.34 -8.16
C LEU A 180 6.93 -8.20 -8.79
N GLN A 181 7.18 -7.15 -8.02
CA GLN A 181 7.87 -5.94 -8.51
C GLN A 181 8.86 -5.44 -7.46
N LEU A 182 10.01 -4.95 -7.95
CA LEU A 182 10.99 -4.23 -7.14
C LEU A 182 10.81 -2.71 -7.30
N PRO A 183 11.15 -1.92 -6.27
CA PRO A 183 11.22 -0.47 -6.38
C PRO A 183 12.14 -0.03 -7.53
N ARG A 184 11.79 1.10 -8.17
CA ARG A 184 12.58 1.66 -9.28
C ARG A 184 13.91 2.24 -8.83
N SER A 185 13.91 2.95 -7.69
CA SER A 185 15.09 3.53 -7.06
C SER A 185 15.51 2.68 -5.86
N LEU A 186 16.80 2.37 -5.77
CA LEU A 186 17.40 1.56 -4.72
C LEU A 186 18.55 2.34 -4.09
N LEU A 187 18.52 2.58 -2.78
CA LEU A 187 19.56 3.31 -2.07
C LEU A 187 20.27 2.42 -1.06
N ALA A 188 21.60 2.52 -0.98
CA ALA A 188 22.38 1.88 0.08
C ALA A 188 21.95 2.39 1.47
N GLY A 189 21.66 1.47 2.38
CA GLY A 189 21.14 1.75 3.73
C GLY A 189 19.62 1.90 3.82
N PHE A 190 18.89 1.74 2.71
CA PHE A 190 17.42 1.87 2.67
C PHE A 190 16.77 0.53 2.32
N PRO A 191 15.64 0.17 2.96
CA PRO A 191 15.00 -1.12 2.75
C PRO A 191 14.36 -1.22 1.36
N VAL A 192 14.73 -2.27 0.62
CA VAL A 192 14.10 -2.68 -0.63
C VAL A 192 12.91 -3.57 -0.30
N CYS A 193 11.72 -2.98 -0.34
CA CYS A 193 10.47 -3.66 -0.05
C CYS A 193 9.76 -4.06 -1.36
N PRO A 194 9.74 -5.35 -1.74
CA PRO A 194 9.05 -5.78 -2.95
C PRO A 194 7.53 -5.71 -2.80
N LYS A 195 6.86 -5.30 -3.88
CA LYS A 195 5.41 -5.46 -4.04
C LYS A 195 5.12 -6.89 -4.46
N ILE A 196 4.39 -7.61 -3.63
CA ILE A 196 4.08 -9.03 -3.81
C ILE A 196 2.59 -9.24 -3.62
N HIS A 197 1.93 -9.75 -4.65
CA HIS A 197 0.55 -10.20 -4.56
C HIS A 197 0.51 -11.70 -4.87
N THR A 198 0.01 -12.47 -3.90
CA THR A 198 -0.14 -13.92 -4.01
C THR A 198 -1.60 -14.31 -4.02
N GLU A 199 -1.93 -15.33 -4.82
CA GLU A 199 -3.21 -16.01 -4.78
C GLU A 199 -3.05 -17.38 -4.10
N PHE A 200 -4.03 -17.80 -3.31
CA PHE A 200 -4.02 -19.07 -2.53
C PHE A 200 -2.82 -19.26 -1.61
N GLY A 201 -2.15 -18.15 -1.29
CA GLY A 201 -0.98 -18.06 -0.43
C GLY A 201 -0.90 -16.67 0.17
N ALA A 202 0.10 -16.46 1.02
CA ALA A 202 0.32 -15.17 1.65
C ALA A 202 1.82 -14.85 1.72
N PRO A 203 2.24 -13.57 1.61
CA PRO A 203 3.65 -13.18 1.61
C PRO A 203 4.45 -13.73 2.80
N GLN A 204 3.85 -13.80 3.99
CA GLN A 204 4.50 -14.34 5.20
C GLN A 204 4.82 -15.84 5.15
N HIS A 205 4.23 -16.58 4.21
CA HIS A 205 4.49 -18.00 3.99
C HIS A 205 5.36 -18.25 2.75
N CYS A 206 5.77 -17.19 2.05
CA CYS A 206 6.63 -17.30 0.88
C CYS A 206 8.10 -17.47 1.27
N LEU A 207 8.89 -18.08 0.39
CA LEU A 207 10.34 -18.18 0.55
C LEU A 207 11.03 -17.16 -0.35
N PHE A 208 11.99 -16.43 0.20
CA PHE A 208 12.73 -15.39 -0.51
C PHE A 208 14.20 -15.72 -0.62
N ARG A 209 14.79 -15.43 -1.78
CA ARG A 209 16.24 -15.45 -1.99
C ARG A 209 16.66 -14.24 -2.79
N TRP A 210 17.64 -13.52 -2.29
CA TRP A 210 18.18 -12.33 -2.93
C TRP A 210 19.52 -12.63 -3.58
N TYR A 211 19.72 -12.06 -4.76
CA TYR A 211 20.95 -12.12 -5.53
C TYR A 211 21.40 -10.70 -5.87
N ARG A 212 22.71 -10.54 -6.05
CA ARG A 212 23.33 -9.33 -6.57
C ARG A 212 24.10 -9.64 -7.83
N GLU A 213 24.24 -8.65 -8.69
CA GLU A 213 25.09 -8.75 -9.87
C GLU A 213 26.58 -8.90 -9.47
N GLN A 214 27.36 -9.64 -10.25
CA GLN A 214 28.82 -9.62 -10.14
C GLN A 214 29.34 -8.28 -10.66
N PRO A 215 30.31 -7.64 -9.98
CA PRO A 215 30.98 -6.47 -10.53
C PRO A 215 31.58 -6.83 -11.89
N GLY A 216 31.18 -6.14 -12.95
CA GLY A 216 31.81 -6.30 -14.26
C GLY A 216 33.28 -5.89 -14.13
N GLY A 217 34.18 -6.85 -14.27
CA GLY A 217 35.61 -6.56 -14.37
C GLY A 217 35.82 -5.63 -15.56
N GLY A 218 36.37 -4.44 -15.31
CA GLY A 218 36.89 -3.62 -16.41
C GLY A 218 38.01 -4.37 -17.10
N GLY A 219 37.73 -5.03 -18.23
CA GLY A 219 38.74 -5.50 -19.17
C GLY A 219 38.68 -6.96 -19.63
N ASP A 220 37.96 -7.87 -18.96
CA ASP A 220 37.93 -9.29 -19.37
C ASP A 220 36.54 -9.72 -19.87
N GLU A 221 36.51 -10.38 -21.03
CA GLU A 221 35.28 -10.90 -21.64
C GLU A 221 34.50 -11.80 -20.67
N PRO A 222 33.15 -11.74 -20.67
CA PRO A 222 32.35 -12.63 -19.86
C PRO A 222 32.69 -14.09 -20.20
N SER A 223 33.03 -14.89 -19.19
CA SER A 223 33.19 -16.33 -19.36
C SER A 223 31.92 -16.91 -20.00
N PRO A 224 32.00 -17.69 -21.10
CA PRO A 224 30.82 -18.22 -21.76
C PRO A 224 30.11 -19.20 -20.82
N GLY A 225 28.98 -18.78 -20.22
CA GLY A 225 28.11 -19.64 -19.41
C GLY A 225 28.15 -19.45 -17.89
N GLY A 226 28.85 -18.44 -17.35
CA GLY A 226 28.78 -18.12 -15.91
C GLY A 226 27.55 -17.29 -15.55
N ASP A 227 26.81 -17.68 -14.50
CA ASP A 227 25.68 -16.89 -14.00
C ASP A 227 26.20 -15.56 -13.42
N ILE A 228 25.71 -14.43 -13.94
CA ILE A 228 26.08 -13.07 -13.51
C ILE A 228 25.55 -12.74 -12.10
N TRP A 229 24.71 -13.61 -11.53
CA TRP A 229 24.07 -13.44 -10.24
C TRP A 229 24.78 -14.22 -9.14
N VAL A 230 25.08 -13.54 -8.03
CA VAL A 230 25.61 -14.15 -6.80
C VAL A 230 24.54 -14.13 -5.73
N GLU A 231 24.21 -15.30 -5.21
CA GLU A 231 23.26 -15.44 -4.11
C GLU A 231 23.80 -14.76 -2.83
N THR A 232 22.94 -13.99 -2.18
CA THR A 232 23.23 -13.37 -0.89
C THR A 232 22.71 -14.26 0.25
N PRO A 233 23.19 -14.10 1.49
CA PRO A 233 22.67 -14.87 2.63
C PRO A 233 21.26 -14.44 3.06
N VAL A 234 20.70 -13.36 2.52
CA VAL A 234 19.39 -12.83 2.95
C VAL A 234 18.26 -13.76 2.51
N ARG A 235 17.38 -14.09 3.46
CA ARG A 235 16.20 -14.96 3.27
C ARG A 235 14.88 -14.26 3.58
N ASP A 236 14.96 -13.01 4.05
CA ASP A 236 13.80 -12.19 4.35
C ASP A 236 13.17 -11.61 3.07
N ARG A 237 11.91 -11.20 3.21
CA ARG A 237 11.19 -10.48 2.14
C ARG A 237 11.90 -9.18 1.76
N VAL A 238 12.49 -8.50 2.74
CA VAL A 238 13.14 -7.20 2.57
C VAL A 238 14.65 -7.37 2.49
N PHE A 239 15.29 -6.61 1.61
CA PHE A 239 16.75 -6.54 1.51
C PHE A 239 17.20 -5.10 1.71
N THR A 240 18.16 -4.88 2.60
CA THR A 240 18.76 -3.56 2.80
C THR A 240 20.16 -3.55 2.18
N PRO A 241 20.37 -2.87 1.03
CA PRO A 241 21.67 -2.82 0.39
C PRO A 241 22.68 -2.08 1.28
N THR A 242 23.95 -2.41 1.16
CA THR A 242 25.05 -1.72 1.84
C THR A 242 25.87 -0.96 0.79
N ASN A 243 26.87 -0.19 1.23
CA ASN A 243 27.76 0.51 0.30
C ASN A 243 28.52 -0.44 -0.64
N ALA A 244 28.71 -1.72 -0.26
CA ALA A 244 29.32 -2.73 -1.11
C ALA A 244 28.42 -3.16 -2.29
N HIS A 245 27.13 -2.80 -2.27
CA HIS A 245 26.19 -3.09 -3.35
C HIS A 245 26.03 -1.93 -4.33
N ILE A 246 26.61 -0.76 -4.08
CA ILE A 246 26.50 0.41 -4.97
C ILE A 246 27.03 0.04 -6.36
N GLY A 247 26.26 0.40 -7.40
CA GLY A 247 26.56 0.08 -8.80
C GLY A 247 26.11 -1.31 -9.26
N LEU A 248 25.58 -2.15 -8.36
CA LEU A 248 25.11 -3.50 -8.70
C LEU A 248 23.58 -3.56 -8.80
N ARG A 249 23.05 -4.31 -9.75
CA ARG A 249 21.62 -4.68 -9.76
C ARG A 249 21.31 -5.78 -8.75
N LEU A 250 20.04 -5.87 -8.36
CA LEU A 250 19.52 -6.90 -7.47
C LEU A 250 18.52 -7.79 -8.19
N LYS A 251 18.43 -9.05 -7.76
CA LYS A 251 17.40 -9.99 -8.21
C LYS A 251 16.75 -10.67 -7.01
N LEU A 252 15.42 -10.76 -7.04
CA LEU A 252 14.62 -11.45 -6.03
C LEU A 252 14.00 -12.69 -6.65
N HIS A 253 14.22 -13.84 -6.01
CA HIS A 253 13.51 -15.09 -6.27
C HIS A 253 12.50 -15.34 -5.14
N CYS A 254 11.22 -15.43 -5.49
CA CYS A 254 10.11 -15.63 -4.57
C CYS A 254 9.37 -16.94 -4.89
N THR A 255 9.34 -17.88 -3.94
CA THR A 255 8.50 -19.08 -4.01
C THR A 255 7.22 -18.84 -3.21
N PRO A 256 6.02 -18.77 -3.83
CA PRO A 256 4.78 -18.54 -3.11
C PRO A 256 4.45 -19.72 -2.20
N GLY A 257 4.00 -19.43 -0.98
CA GLY A 257 3.58 -20.45 -0.02
C GLY A 257 2.30 -20.08 0.73
N ASN A 258 1.76 -21.04 1.49
CA ASN A 258 0.57 -20.86 2.32
C ASN A 258 0.76 -21.44 3.74
N SER A 259 -0.26 -21.28 4.58
CA SER A 259 -0.24 -21.73 5.99
C SER A 259 -0.06 -23.23 6.15
N GLN A 260 -0.34 -24.03 5.11
CA GLN A 260 -0.16 -25.49 5.09
C GLN A 260 1.23 -25.90 4.59
N GLN A 261 2.17 -24.97 4.43
CA GLN A 261 3.52 -25.24 3.91
C GLN A 261 3.51 -25.87 2.50
N ARG A 262 2.46 -25.62 1.71
CA ARG A 262 2.46 -25.93 0.28
C ARG A 262 3.13 -24.79 -0.46
N TYR A 263 3.93 -25.12 -1.47
CA TYR A 263 4.67 -24.16 -2.26
C TYR A 263 4.33 -24.26 -3.74
N GLY A 264 4.15 -23.12 -4.39
CA GLY A 264 3.91 -23.03 -5.82
C GLY A 264 5.17 -22.90 -6.66
N LEU A 265 4.97 -22.47 -7.91
CA LEU A 265 6.09 -22.19 -8.82
C LEU A 265 6.79 -20.89 -8.42
N PRO A 266 8.14 -20.89 -8.33
CA PRO A 266 8.87 -19.67 -8.05
C PRO A 266 8.77 -18.65 -9.19
N ARG A 267 8.88 -17.37 -8.85
CA ARG A 267 9.05 -16.26 -9.78
C ARG A 267 10.26 -15.43 -9.42
N GLU A 268 10.93 -14.90 -10.43
CA GLU A 268 12.08 -14.01 -10.29
C GLU A 268 11.75 -12.61 -10.83
N VAL A 269 12.39 -11.59 -10.25
CA VAL A 269 12.37 -10.20 -10.74
C VAL A 269 13.74 -9.57 -10.53
N GLU A 270 14.20 -8.80 -11.53
CA GLU A 270 15.44 -8.02 -11.46
C GLU A 270 15.13 -6.53 -11.26
N SER A 271 16.03 -5.80 -10.62
CA SER A 271 15.91 -4.35 -10.48
C SER A 271 16.11 -3.66 -11.83
N SER A 272 15.37 -2.57 -12.06
CA SER A 272 15.48 -1.76 -13.28
C SER A 272 16.80 -0.99 -13.38
N GLY A 273 17.42 -0.70 -12.24
CA GLY A 273 18.69 0.01 -12.14
C GLY A 273 19.57 -0.54 -11.02
N PRO A 274 20.83 -0.08 -10.94
CA PRO A 274 21.74 -0.44 -9.87
C PRO A 274 21.37 0.24 -8.54
N VAL A 275 21.95 -0.24 -7.44
CA VAL A 275 21.90 0.44 -6.14
C VAL A 275 22.72 1.73 -6.21
N GLU A 276 22.14 2.84 -5.75
CA GLU A 276 22.77 4.16 -5.65
C GLU A 276 23.20 4.47 -4.21
N ALA A 277 24.03 5.50 -4.04
CA ALA A 277 24.40 5.99 -2.73
C ALA A 277 23.20 6.70 -2.06
N GLY A 278 22.99 6.45 -0.77
CA GLY A 278 22.00 7.20 0.02
C GLY A 278 22.48 8.60 0.41
N PRO A 279 21.61 9.46 0.99
CA PRO A 279 21.92 10.84 1.40
C PRO A 279 22.96 11.04 2.50
N GLY A 280 23.50 9.96 3.08
CA GLY A 280 24.19 10.04 4.36
C GLY A 280 23.17 10.09 5.51
N ALA A 281 23.29 11.09 6.39
CA ALA A 281 22.43 11.21 7.56
C ALA A 281 21.04 11.76 7.20
N CYS A 282 20.00 11.10 7.71
CA CYS A 282 18.62 11.56 7.67
C CYS A 282 18.18 12.04 9.05
N THR A 283 17.25 12.99 9.10
CA THR A 283 16.78 13.57 10.38
C THR A 283 16.10 12.55 11.31
N PHE A 284 15.65 11.42 10.76
CA PHE A 284 15.03 10.33 11.52
C PHE A 284 16.05 9.31 12.06
N ASP A 285 17.32 9.34 11.64
CA ASP A 285 18.32 8.37 12.07
C ASP A 285 18.60 8.49 13.59
N SER A 286 18.66 9.71 14.13
CA SER A 286 18.78 9.97 15.57
C SER A 286 17.53 9.56 16.34
N ARG A 287 16.36 9.71 15.72
CA ARG A 287 15.04 9.32 16.28
C ARG A 287 14.89 7.80 16.37
N HIS A 288 15.44 7.07 15.40
CA HIS A 288 15.46 5.59 15.40
C HIS A 288 16.19 4.98 16.59
N LEU A 289 17.07 5.74 17.27
CA LEU A 289 17.71 5.31 18.51
C LEU A 289 16.72 5.06 19.65
N TYR A 290 15.56 5.74 19.64
CA TYR A 290 14.49 5.61 20.63
C TYR A 290 13.49 4.49 20.27
N THR A 291 13.50 4.03 19.02
CA THR A 291 12.48 3.14 18.46
C THR A 291 13.03 1.82 17.93
N LYS A 292 14.19 1.39 18.45
CA LYS A 292 14.93 0.20 18.00
C LYS A 292 14.15 -1.11 18.00
N LYS A 293 13.08 -1.19 18.79
CA LYS A 293 12.24 -2.38 18.94
C LYS A 293 10.78 -1.98 18.94
N VAL A 294 9.93 -2.93 18.56
CA VAL A 294 8.48 -2.87 18.77
C VAL A 294 8.22 -2.62 20.26
N SER A 295 7.22 -1.78 20.56
CA SER A 295 6.93 -1.40 21.92
C SER A 295 6.38 -2.59 22.72
N GLY A 296 6.67 -2.62 24.03
CA GLY A 296 6.29 -3.73 24.92
C GLY A 296 4.78 -3.90 25.11
N GLU A 297 4.41 -4.93 25.87
CA GLU A 297 3.03 -5.17 26.25
C GLU A 297 2.45 -3.96 27.01
N GLY A 298 1.19 -3.63 26.74
CA GLY A 298 0.52 -2.48 27.37
C GLY A 298 0.92 -1.11 26.83
N LEU A 299 1.92 -1.04 25.93
CA LEU A 299 2.27 0.18 25.21
C LEU A 299 1.64 0.21 23.81
N ILE A 300 1.45 1.41 23.27
CA ILE A 300 1.03 1.66 21.89
C ILE A 300 1.94 2.76 21.35
N ARG A 301 2.90 2.40 20.49
CA ARG A 301 3.68 3.41 19.77
C ARG A 301 2.84 3.96 18.62
N THR A 302 2.51 5.24 18.69
CA THR A 302 1.66 5.93 17.73
C THR A 302 2.46 6.94 16.92
N VAL A 303 2.25 6.96 15.60
CA VAL A 303 2.81 7.93 14.67
C VAL A 303 1.68 8.73 14.01
N SER A 304 1.83 10.04 13.90
CA SER A 304 1.03 10.90 13.00
C SER A 304 1.95 11.63 12.04
N TYR A 305 1.71 11.56 10.73
CA TYR A 305 2.61 12.16 9.75
C TYR A 305 1.94 12.54 8.42
N ASN A 306 1.95 13.83 8.06
CA ASN A 306 1.68 14.29 6.71
C ASN A 306 2.91 14.01 5.83
N VAL A 307 2.76 13.16 4.80
CA VAL A 307 3.89 12.64 4.00
C VAL A 307 4.14 13.40 2.70
N LEU A 308 3.48 14.55 2.51
CA LEU A 308 3.56 15.40 1.32
C LEU A 308 3.20 14.65 0.03
N ALA A 309 1.97 14.85 -0.46
CA ALA A 309 1.49 14.15 -1.64
C ALA A 309 2.28 14.58 -2.89
N ASP A 310 2.57 13.61 -3.75
CA ASP A 310 3.30 13.86 -4.99
C ASP A 310 2.53 14.77 -5.93
N ILE A 311 1.19 14.68 -5.92
CA ILE A 311 0.33 15.56 -6.72
C ILE A 311 0.58 17.05 -6.42
N TYR A 312 1.03 17.38 -5.20
CA TYR A 312 1.42 18.74 -4.82
C TYR A 312 2.93 18.98 -5.03
N ALA A 313 3.80 18.05 -4.64
CA ALA A 313 5.25 18.21 -4.73
C ALA A 313 5.80 18.27 -6.17
N GLN A 314 5.21 17.51 -7.10
CA GLN A 314 5.70 17.38 -8.48
C GLN A 314 5.46 18.61 -9.37
N THR A 315 4.76 19.64 -8.89
CA THR A 315 4.44 20.81 -9.71
C THR A 315 5.69 21.70 -9.89
N GLU A 316 5.79 22.38 -11.05
CA GLU A 316 6.86 23.37 -11.27
C GLU A 316 6.82 24.47 -10.20
N HIS A 317 5.61 24.86 -9.80
CA HIS A 317 5.37 25.84 -8.76
C HIS A 317 5.92 25.40 -7.40
N SER A 318 5.71 24.14 -7.01
CA SER A 318 6.28 23.60 -5.77
C SER A 318 7.81 23.60 -5.83
N ARG A 319 8.41 23.18 -6.95
CA ARG A 319 9.87 23.16 -7.10
C ARG A 319 10.51 24.55 -7.09
N THR A 320 9.84 25.55 -7.66
CA THR A 320 10.44 26.89 -7.90
C THR A 320 10.02 27.94 -6.88
N VAL A 321 8.90 27.76 -6.18
CA VAL A 321 8.35 28.77 -5.27
C VAL A 321 8.19 28.26 -3.84
N LEU A 322 7.59 27.07 -3.64
CA LEU A 322 7.41 26.52 -2.30
C LEU A 322 8.72 25.94 -1.72
N TYR A 323 9.45 25.18 -2.55
CA TYR A 323 10.63 24.41 -2.15
C TYR A 323 11.89 24.74 -2.99
N PRO A 324 12.20 26.01 -3.30
CA PRO A 324 13.35 26.36 -4.16
C PRO A 324 14.71 26.01 -3.54
N TYR A 325 14.74 25.76 -2.22
CA TYR A 325 15.92 25.33 -1.47
C TYR A 325 16.16 23.82 -1.53
N CYS A 326 15.14 23.03 -1.85
CA CYS A 326 15.26 21.58 -1.90
C CYS A 326 15.91 21.14 -3.21
N ALA A 327 16.88 20.23 -3.13
CA ALA A 327 17.49 19.66 -4.32
C ALA A 327 16.40 18.98 -5.19
N PRO A 328 16.31 19.25 -6.51
CA PRO A 328 15.20 18.76 -7.33
C PRO A 328 14.99 17.25 -7.25
N TYR A 329 16.07 16.45 -7.22
CA TYR A 329 15.99 14.99 -7.12
C TYR A 329 15.40 14.51 -5.78
N ALA A 330 15.52 15.32 -4.72
CA ALA A 330 14.99 14.97 -3.40
C ALA A 330 13.49 15.24 -3.26
N LEU A 331 12.90 16.02 -4.18
CA LEU A 331 11.44 16.18 -4.30
C LEU A 331 10.78 15.05 -5.08
N GLU A 332 11.54 14.34 -5.92
CA GLU A 332 11.02 13.24 -6.73
C GLU A 332 10.45 12.12 -5.86
N LEU A 333 9.30 11.58 -6.27
CA LEU A 333 8.55 10.61 -5.49
C LEU A 333 9.38 9.40 -5.08
N ASP A 334 10.11 8.81 -6.02
CA ASP A 334 10.90 7.59 -5.79
C ASP A 334 11.98 7.81 -4.70
N TYR A 335 12.56 9.02 -4.63
CA TYR A 335 13.52 9.39 -3.59
C TYR A 335 12.83 9.53 -2.23
N ARG A 336 11.77 10.34 -2.15
CA ARG A 336 11.01 10.57 -0.91
C ARG A 336 10.45 9.26 -0.36
N GLN A 337 9.93 8.38 -1.23
CA GLN A 337 9.42 7.07 -0.83
C GLN A 337 10.50 6.16 -0.22
N ASN A 338 11.74 6.21 -0.70
CA ASN A 338 12.84 5.47 -0.06
C ASN A 338 13.07 5.96 1.37
N LEU A 339 13.14 7.28 1.58
CA LEU A 339 13.28 7.88 2.91
C LEU A 339 12.09 7.57 3.81
N LEU A 340 10.86 7.77 3.34
CA LEU A 340 9.62 7.47 4.09
C LEU A 340 9.55 6.02 4.54
N LYS A 341 9.91 5.06 3.66
CA LYS A 341 9.95 3.64 4.04
C LYS A 341 10.96 3.39 5.14
N LYS A 342 12.19 3.89 5.02
CA LYS A 342 13.23 3.73 6.07
C LYS A 342 12.77 4.37 7.38
N GLU A 343 12.22 5.58 7.29
CA GLU A 343 11.72 6.35 8.42
C GLU A 343 10.62 5.61 9.19
N LEU A 344 9.52 5.27 8.52
CA LEU A 344 8.34 4.66 9.16
C LEU A 344 8.64 3.26 9.71
N VAL A 345 9.41 2.45 8.98
CA VAL A 345 9.82 1.12 9.42
C VAL A 345 10.71 1.19 10.66
N GLY A 346 11.69 2.11 10.67
CA GLY A 346 12.61 2.27 11.79
C GLY A 346 11.94 2.74 13.09
N TYR A 347 10.72 3.30 13.01
CA TYR A 347 9.93 3.63 14.19
C TYR A 347 9.35 2.41 14.91
N SER A 348 9.33 1.22 14.29
CA SER A 348 8.77 0.01 14.89
C SER A 348 7.40 0.26 15.55
N ALA A 349 6.58 1.10 14.91
CA ALA A 349 5.34 1.61 15.49
C ALA A 349 4.25 0.52 15.53
N ASP A 350 3.26 0.73 16.41
CA ASP A 350 2.09 -0.14 16.51
C ASP A 350 0.90 0.45 15.76
N LEU A 351 0.86 1.78 15.67
CA LEU A 351 -0.16 2.54 14.98
C LEU A 351 0.49 3.68 14.19
N ILE A 352 0.15 3.83 12.92
CA ILE A 352 0.65 4.91 12.05
C ILE A 352 -0.53 5.55 11.31
N CYS A 353 -0.79 6.82 11.58
CA CYS A 353 -1.79 7.62 10.88
C CYS A 353 -1.08 8.59 9.94
N LEU A 354 -1.36 8.49 8.65
CA LEU A 354 -0.74 9.29 7.60
C LEU A 354 -1.77 10.19 6.92
N GLN A 355 -1.33 11.38 6.52
CA GLN A 355 -2.06 12.32 5.69
C GLN A 355 -1.30 12.55 4.38
N GLU A 356 -2.00 13.02 3.34
CA GLU A 356 -1.40 13.27 2.02
C GLU A 356 -0.79 12.03 1.37
N VAL A 357 -1.46 10.89 1.52
CA VAL A 357 -1.03 9.64 0.90
C VAL A 357 -1.67 9.53 -0.49
N ASP A 358 -0.89 9.63 -1.56
CA ASP A 358 -1.39 9.32 -2.91
C ASP A 358 -1.87 7.87 -2.99
N LYS A 359 -2.90 7.62 -3.80
CA LYS A 359 -3.46 6.27 -3.97
C LYS A 359 -2.40 5.24 -4.42
N SER A 360 -1.52 5.61 -5.34
CA SER A 360 -0.41 4.76 -5.80
C SER A 360 0.66 4.60 -4.72
N VAL A 361 0.97 5.66 -3.97
CA VAL A 361 1.90 5.59 -2.84
C VAL A 361 1.44 4.57 -1.80
N PHE A 362 0.15 4.58 -1.45
CA PHE A 362 -0.41 3.57 -0.55
C PHE A 362 -0.27 2.16 -1.13
N ALA A 363 -0.81 1.93 -2.33
CA ALA A 363 -0.94 0.59 -2.91
C ALA A 363 0.39 -0.04 -3.36
N ASP A 364 1.31 0.77 -3.86
CA ASP A 364 2.53 0.31 -4.53
C ASP A 364 3.79 0.44 -3.66
N SER A 365 3.77 1.30 -2.63
CA SER A 365 4.95 1.58 -1.79
C SER A 365 4.70 1.30 -0.31
N LEU A 366 3.84 2.08 0.35
CA LEU A 366 3.70 2.05 1.81
C LEU A 366 3.04 0.76 2.32
N ALA A 367 1.94 0.31 1.70
CA ALA A 367 1.28 -0.91 2.15
C ALA A 367 2.16 -2.15 1.98
N PRO A 368 2.82 -2.39 0.83
CA PRO A 368 3.77 -3.50 0.71
C PRO A 368 4.96 -3.40 1.67
N ALA A 369 5.47 -2.19 1.92
CA ALA A 369 6.59 -1.99 2.83
C ALA A 369 6.19 -2.28 4.28
N LEU A 370 5.14 -1.63 4.80
CA LEU A 370 4.72 -1.78 6.19
C LEU A 370 4.15 -3.18 6.48
N ASP A 371 3.54 -3.83 5.50
CA ASP A 371 3.14 -5.24 5.56
C ASP A 371 4.33 -6.17 5.84
N ALA A 372 5.48 -5.93 5.19
CA ALA A 372 6.69 -6.70 5.43
C ALA A 372 7.24 -6.55 6.87
N PHE A 373 6.81 -5.50 7.59
CA PHE A 373 7.15 -5.25 9.00
C PHE A 373 5.99 -5.51 9.97
N GLY A 374 4.94 -6.22 9.51
CA GLY A 374 3.86 -6.73 10.33
C GLY A 374 2.66 -5.78 10.53
N LEU A 375 2.61 -4.66 9.80
CA LEU A 375 1.48 -3.74 9.86
C LEU A 375 0.51 -3.94 8.69
N GLU A 376 -0.78 -3.89 8.97
CA GLU A 376 -1.84 -3.86 7.97
C GLU A 376 -2.35 -2.42 7.81
N GLY A 377 -2.72 -2.03 6.59
CA GLY A 377 -3.09 -0.66 6.24
C GLY A 377 -4.51 -0.51 5.73
N LEU A 378 -5.17 0.58 6.13
CA LEU A 378 -6.47 1.03 5.67
C LEU A 378 -6.31 2.37 4.96
N PHE A 379 -7.01 2.57 3.84
CA PHE A 379 -6.87 3.78 3.03
C PHE A 379 -8.22 4.43 2.72
N ARG A 380 -8.30 5.74 2.98
CA ARG A 380 -9.45 6.57 2.66
C ARG A 380 -9.04 7.74 1.78
N ILE A 381 -9.45 7.71 0.51
CA ILE A 381 -9.22 8.82 -0.42
C ILE A 381 -10.11 10.02 -0.06
N LYS A 382 -9.59 11.25 -0.22
CA LYS A 382 -10.43 12.45 -0.19
C LYS A 382 -11.16 12.58 -1.52
N GLU A 383 -12.45 12.89 -1.46
CA GLU A 383 -13.26 13.01 -2.68
C GLU A 383 -12.74 14.12 -3.58
N LYS A 384 -12.76 13.89 -4.89
CA LYS A 384 -12.28 14.85 -5.92
C LYS A 384 -10.78 15.19 -5.80
N GLN A 385 -10.02 14.44 -5.01
CA GLN A 385 -8.57 14.56 -4.86
C GLN A 385 -7.88 13.23 -5.20
N HIS A 386 -6.55 13.29 -5.32
CA HIS A 386 -5.70 12.14 -5.68
C HIS A 386 -4.97 11.51 -4.48
N GLU A 387 -5.05 12.18 -3.32
CA GLU A 387 -4.48 11.77 -2.05
C GLU A 387 -5.55 11.58 -0.97
N GLY A 388 -5.15 10.98 0.14
CA GLY A 388 -6.03 10.74 1.25
C GLY A 388 -5.30 10.40 2.55
N LEU A 389 -6.02 9.66 3.38
CA LEU A 389 -5.59 9.25 4.71
C LEU A 389 -5.27 7.77 4.70
N ALA A 390 -4.25 7.38 5.47
CA ALA A 390 -3.98 5.98 5.74
C ALA A 390 -3.82 5.73 7.23
N THR A 391 -4.33 4.60 7.72
CA THR A 391 -4.09 4.13 9.09
C THR A 391 -3.53 2.73 9.01
N PHE A 392 -2.33 2.53 9.57
CA PHE A 392 -1.69 1.23 9.69
C PHE A 392 -1.69 0.79 11.14
N TYR A 393 -2.01 -0.49 11.38
CA TYR A 393 -1.95 -1.10 12.70
C TYR A 393 -1.15 -2.40 12.67
N ARG A 394 -0.43 -2.68 13.76
CA ARG A 394 0.39 -3.88 13.87
C ARG A 394 -0.46 -5.11 14.20
N ARG A 395 -0.41 -6.14 13.35
CA ARG A 395 -1.29 -7.33 13.41
C ARG A 395 -1.07 -8.23 14.63
N ASP A 396 0.12 -8.21 15.23
CA ASP A 396 0.42 -8.97 16.44
C ASP A 396 -0.13 -8.30 17.71
N LYS A 397 -0.50 -7.01 17.65
CA LYS A 397 -1.08 -6.24 18.77
C LYS A 397 -2.54 -5.88 18.57
N PHE A 398 -3.00 -5.77 17.32
CA PHE A 398 -4.35 -5.31 17.01
C PHE A 398 -5.03 -6.11 15.91
N THR A 399 -6.34 -6.29 16.07
CA THR A 399 -7.27 -6.77 15.04
C THR A 399 -8.27 -5.65 14.73
N LEU A 400 -8.52 -5.38 13.46
CA LEU A 400 -9.57 -4.46 13.04
C LEU A 400 -10.96 -5.05 13.32
N LEU A 401 -11.81 -4.29 14.00
CA LEU A 401 -13.22 -4.67 14.24
C LEU A 401 -14.18 -4.01 13.25
N SER A 402 -14.01 -2.71 12.99
CA SER A 402 -14.90 -1.95 12.11
C SER A 402 -14.27 -0.63 11.65
N GLU A 403 -14.78 -0.11 10.52
CA GLU A 403 -14.42 1.18 9.93
C GLU A 403 -15.65 2.09 9.88
N HIS A 404 -15.47 3.39 10.15
CA HIS A 404 -16.55 4.38 10.26
C HIS A 404 -16.18 5.70 9.57
N ASP A 405 -15.54 5.63 8.40
CA ASP A 405 -15.06 6.80 7.68
C ASP A 405 -16.21 7.70 7.21
N ILE A 406 -15.99 9.02 7.24
CA ILE A 406 -16.95 10.02 6.75
C ILE A 406 -16.28 11.12 5.92
N ALA A 407 -16.99 11.66 4.93
CA ALA A 407 -16.70 12.97 4.37
C ALA A 407 -17.46 14.03 5.17
N PHE A 408 -16.78 15.10 5.63
CA PHE A 408 -17.40 16.05 6.56
C PHE A 408 -18.60 16.79 5.95
N ASN A 409 -18.49 17.17 4.68
CA ASN A 409 -19.56 17.84 3.94
C ASN A 409 -20.81 16.96 3.83
N GLU A 410 -20.65 15.68 3.48
CA GLU A 410 -21.76 14.74 3.32
C GLU A 410 -22.39 14.40 4.66
N ALA A 411 -21.57 14.09 5.67
CA ALA A 411 -22.04 13.79 7.02
C ALA A 411 -22.81 14.97 7.60
N LEU A 412 -22.26 16.19 7.49
CA LEU A 412 -22.91 17.39 8.01
C LEU A 412 -24.32 17.54 7.45
N VAL A 413 -24.58 17.24 6.16
CA VAL A 413 -25.91 17.38 5.55
C VAL A 413 -26.82 16.19 5.83
N SER A 414 -26.32 14.98 5.59
CA SER A 414 -27.16 13.78 5.47
C SER A 414 -27.39 13.05 6.79
N ASN A 415 -26.45 13.14 7.73
CA ASN A 415 -26.51 12.35 8.96
C ASN A 415 -27.29 13.09 10.06
N PRO A 416 -28.40 12.54 10.59
CA PRO A 416 -29.17 13.18 11.66
C PRO A 416 -28.36 13.47 12.93
N LEU A 417 -27.24 12.77 13.16
CA LEU A 417 -26.29 13.03 14.25
C LEU A 417 -25.82 14.49 14.31
N HIS A 418 -25.71 15.16 13.16
CA HIS A 418 -25.20 16.53 13.07
C HIS A 418 -26.32 17.57 12.92
N LYS A 419 -27.57 17.21 13.21
CA LYS A 419 -28.71 18.13 13.07
C LYS A 419 -28.55 19.42 13.89
N GLU A 420 -28.13 19.33 15.14
CA GLU A 420 -27.95 20.53 15.98
C GLU A 420 -26.91 21.49 15.38
N LEU A 421 -25.78 20.95 14.92
CA LEU A 421 -24.75 21.76 14.27
C LEU A 421 -25.24 22.37 12.95
N ARG A 422 -26.00 21.62 12.15
CA ARG A 422 -26.65 22.16 10.95
C ARG A 422 -27.60 23.30 11.28
N ASP A 423 -28.43 23.15 12.30
CA ASP A 423 -29.41 24.16 12.69
C ASP A 423 -28.70 25.44 13.17
N LYS A 424 -27.57 25.31 13.88
CA LYS A 424 -26.70 26.44 14.25
C LYS A 424 -26.02 27.12 13.05
N LEU A 425 -25.73 26.37 11.99
CA LEU A 425 -25.07 26.88 10.78
C LEU A 425 -26.04 27.46 9.74
N ALA A 426 -27.32 27.04 9.76
CA ALA A 426 -28.34 27.47 8.81
C ALA A 426 -28.56 28.99 8.69
N PRO A 427 -28.42 29.80 9.76
CA PRO A 427 -28.46 31.26 9.65
C PRO A 427 -27.28 31.88 8.86
N TYR A 428 -26.23 31.10 8.57
CA TYR A 428 -25.00 31.54 7.93
C TYR A 428 -24.80 30.85 6.57
N PRO A 429 -25.63 31.15 5.56
CA PRO A 429 -25.67 30.39 4.31
C PRO A 429 -24.35 30.40 3.53
N LEU A 430 -23.59 31.50 3.56
CA LEU A 430 -22.30 31.58 2.86
C LEU A 430 -21.24 30.71 3.57
N ALA A 431 -21.14 30.78 4.90
CA ALA A 431 -20.26 29.90 5.67
C ALA A 431 -20.63 28.42 5.46
N GLN A 432 -21.93 28.11 5.47
CA GLN A 432 -22.43 26.78 5.17
C GLN A 432 -21.98 26.30 3.79
N GLU A 433 -22.17 27.11 2.74
CA GLU A 433 -21.73 26.77 1.39
C GLU A 433 -20.22 26.48 1.35
N LYS A 434 -19.39 27.33 1.98
CA LYS A 434 -17.93 27.15 2.01
C LYS A 434 -17.51 25.87 2.71
N VAL A 435 -18.16 25.51 3.82
CA VAL A 435 -17.93 24.22 4.50
C VAL A 435 -18.29 23.04 3.60
N LEU A 436 -19.46 23.08 2.95
CA LEU A 436 -19.95 21.97 2.11
C LEU A 436 -19.14 21.77 0.83
N GLN A 437 -18.45 22.81 0.36
CA GLN A 437 -17.51 22.74 -0.75
C GLN A 437 -16.16 22.10 -0.36
N ARG A 438 -15.91 21.77 0.90
CA ARG A 438 -14.67 21.09 1.32
C ARG A 438 -14.80 19.58 1.16
N SER A 439 -13.73 18.94 0.71
CA SER A 439 -13.63 17.49 0.51
C SER A 439 -12.83 16.78 1.61
N SER A 440 -12.53 17.46 2.71
CA SER A 440 -11.84 16.87 3.86
C SER A 440 -12.67 15.70 4.42
N VAL A 441 -11.96 14.66 4.84
CA VAL A 441 -12.54 13.41 5.36
C VAL A 441 -11.99 13.10 6.75
N LEU A 442 -12.69 12.24 7.45
CA LEU A 442 -12.26 11.60 8.70
C LEU A 442 -12.19 10.10 8.45
N GLN A 443 -11.04 9.51 8.73
CA GLN A 443 -10.87 8.07 8.79
C GLN A 443 -11.05 7.62 10.24
N VAL A 444 -11.87 6.60 10.49
CA VAL A 444 -12.13 6.05 11.83
C VAL A 444 -12.07 4.54 11.79
N SER A 445 -11.23 3.95 12.63
CA SER A 445 -11.09 2.50 12.74
C SER A 445 -11.15 2.08 14.20
N VAL A 446 -11.95 1.06 14.52
CA VAL A 446 -11.99 0.48 15.86
C VAL A 446 -11.13 -0.76 15.88
N LEU A 447 -10.10 -0.75 16.73
CA LEU A 447 -9.15 -1.83 16.88
C LEU A 447 -9.36 -2.55 18.21
N GLN A 448 -9.19 -3.86 18.22
CA GLN A 448 -9.15 -4.70 19.43
C GLN A 448 -7.74 -5.17 19.70
N SER A 449 -7.29 -5.08 20.95
CA SER A 449 -6.02 -5.67 21.37
C SER A 449 -6.07 -7.19 21.23
N THR A 450 -5.05 -7.77 20.61
CA THR A 450 -4.86 -9.23 20.49
C THR A 450 -4.54 -9.89 21.84
N ASN A 451 -3.89 -9.15 22.73
CA ASN A 451 -3.49 -9.63 24.06
C ASN A 451 -4.59 -9.46 25.12
N ASP A 452 -5.56 -8.59 24.88
CA ASP A 452 -6.67 -8.34 25.81
C ASP A 452 -7.96 -7.98 25.03
N PRO A 453 -8.91 -8.93 24.86
CA PRO A 453 -10.12 -8.70 24.07
C PRO A 453 -11.06 -7.64 24.67
N LEU A 454 -10.87 -7.27 25.94
CA LEU A 454 -11.62 -6.17 26.58
C LEU A 454 -11.09 -4.81 26.13
N ARG A 455 -9.79 -4.69 25.80
CA ARG A 455 -9.20 -3.46 25.30
C ARG A 455 -9.53 -3.26 23.83
N LYS A 456 -10.39 -2.26 23.59
CA LYS A 456 -10.71 -1.75 22.27
C LYS A 456 -10.35 -0.27 22.23
N ILE A 457 -9.96 0.23 21.08
CA ILE A 457 -9.56 1.62 20.91
C ILE A 457 -10.10 2.16 19.59
N CYS A 458 -10.63 3.37 19.63
CA CYS A 458 -11.05 4.11 18.46
C CYS A 458 -9.88 4.94 17.95
N ILE A 459 -9.43 4.67 16.73
CA ILE A 459 -8.40 5.45 16.05
C ILE A 459 -9.08 6.36 15.04
N ALA A 460 -8.85 7.66 15.17
CA ALA A 460 -9.29 8.66 14.22
C ALA A 460 -8.08 9.31 13.55
N ASN A 461 -8.19 9.58 12.24
CA ASN A 461 -7.18 10.27 11.45
C ASN A 461 -7.88 11.30 10.54
N THR A 462 -7.34 12.51 10.43
CA THR A 462 -7.88 13.54 9.53
C THR A 462 -6.81 14.44 8.92
N HIS A 463 -7.21 15.16 7.87
CA HIS A 463 -6.49 16.29 7.33
C HIS A 463 -7.51 17.42 7.09
N LEU A 464 -7.53 18.41 7.98
CA LEU A 464 -8.48 19.52 7.97
C LEU A 464 -8.18 20.57 6.89
N TYR A 465 -9.12 21.48 6.66
CA TYR A 465 -8.98 22.50 5.62
C TYR A 465 -7.77 23.42 5.85
N TRP A 466 -6.88 23.47 4.84
CA TRP A 466 -5.56 24.10 4.92
C TRP A 466 -5.54 25.63 4.96
N HIS A 467 -6.58 26.30 4.43
CA HIS A 467 -6.48 27.74 4.17
C HIS A 467 -6.28 28.55 5.46
N PRO A 468 -5.32 29.49 5.54
CA PRO A 468 -5.00 30.20 6.78
C PRO A 468 -6.22 30.89 7.41
N LYS A 469 -7.07 31.51 6.58
CA LYS A 469 -8.33 32.17 7.00
C LYS A 469 -9.51 31.23 7.26
N GLY A 470 -9.30 29.91 7.17
CA GLY A 470 -10.35 28.90 7.31
C GLY A 470 -10.62 28.42 8.74
N GLY A 471 -10.36 29.24 9.76
CA GLY A 471 -10.54 28.89 11.18
C GLY A 471 -11.98 28.45 11.49
N ASN A 472 -12.98 29.22 11.05
CA ASN A 472 -14.40 28.88 11.15
C ASN A 472 -14.75 27.52 10.51
N ILE A 473 -14.19 27.22 9.33
CA ILE A 473 -14.41 25.95 8.62
C ILE A 473 -13.80 24.80 9.42
N ARG A 474 -12.56 24.94 9.91
CA ARG A 474 -11.89 23.92 10.72
C ARG A 474 -12.65 23.64 12.03
N LEU A 475 -13.21 24.67 12.66
CA LEU A 475 -14.08 24.53 13.83
C LEU A 475 -15.33 23.68 13.55
N ILE A 476 -15.98 23.91 12.41
CA ILE A 476 -17.16 23.12 12.03
C ILE A 476 -16.75 21.68 11.68
N GLN A 477 -15.64 21.48 10.96
CA GLN A 477 -15.12 20.15 10.63
C GLN A 477 -14.80 19.35 11.89
N ILE A 478 -14.10 19.94 12.86
CA ILE A 478 -13.75 19.23 14.10
C ILE A 478 -14.98 18.95 14.97
N ALA A 479 -16.01 19.82 14.94
CA ALA A 479 -17.27 19.57 15.63
C ALA A 479 -18.03 18.36 15.04
N VAL A 480 -18.05 18.24 13.71
CA VAL A 480 -18.56 17.04 13.02
C VAL A 480 -17.73 15.82 13.43
N ALA A 481 -16.40 15.93 13.41
CA ALA A 481 -15.49 14.83 13.75
C ALA A 481 -15.73 14.31 15.17
N LEU A 482 -15.72 15.18 16.18
CA LEU A 482 -15.90 14.80 17.57
C LEU A 482 -17.30 14.26 17.84
N SER A 483 -18.34 14.81 17.22
CA SER A 483 -19.70 14.25 17.32
C SER A 483 -19.77 12.83 16.75
N HIS A 484 -19.14 12.60 15.60
CA HIS A 484 -19.07 11.29 14.94
C HIS A 484 -18.25 10.28 15.76
N ILE A 485 -17.06 10.67 16.23
CA ILE A 485 -16.21 9.84 17.09
C ILE A 485 -16.97 9.46 18.37
N ARG A 486 -17.70 10.41 18.99
CA ARG A 486 -18.52 10.14 20.18
C ARG A 486 -19.60 9.09 19.90
N HIS A 487 -20.27 9.19 18.76
CA HIS A 487 -21.25 8.19 18.35
C HIS A 487 -20.60 6.80 18.23
N VAL A 488 -19.45 6.69 17.57
CA VAL A 488 -18.71 5.43 17.47
C VAL A 488 -18.29 4.92 18.85
N THR A 489 -17.68 5.76 19.69
CA THR A 489 -17.06 5.33 20.94
C THR A 489 -18.04 5.03 22.07
N CYS A 490 -19.20 5.70 22.07
CA CYS A 490 -20.15 5.65 23.18
C CYS A 490 -21.49 5.00 22.81
N ASP A 491 -21.95 5.12 21.56
CA ASP A 491 -23.25 4.59 21.14
C ASP A 491 -23.10 3.24 20.43
N LEU A 492 -22.11 3.10 19.52
CA LEU A 492 -21.82 1.83 18.83
C LEU A 492 -20.96 0.89 19.69
N TYR A 493 -20.08 1.47 20.50
CA TYR A 493 -19.23 0.77 21.46
C TYR A 493 -19.46 1.31 22.87
N SER A 494 -19.19 0.50 23.88
CA SER A 494 -19.49 0.83 25.29
C SER A 494 -18.38 1.65 25.96
N GLY A 495 -18.11 2.85 25.45
CA GLY A 495 -17.17 3.80 26.07
C GLY A 495 -15.71 3.43 25.87
N ILE A 496 -15.30 3.22 24.61
CA ILE A 496 -13.89 2.92 24.27
C ILE A 496 -13.07 4.22 24.12
N PRO A 497 -11.78 4.22 24.48
CA PRO A 497 -10.94 5.40 24.35
C PRO A 497 -10.58 5.75 22.92
N VAL A 498 -10.12 7.00 22.75
CA VAL A 498 -9.80 7.59 21.45
C VAL A 498 -8.32 7.97 21.37
N ILE A 499 -7.73 7.67 20.22
CA ILE A 499 -6.53 8.36 19.71
C ILE A 499 -6.96 9.07 18.42
N PHE A 500 -6.79 10.39 18.36
CA PHE A 500 -7.14 11.22 17.22
C PHE A 500 -5.89 11.91 16.67
N CYS A 501 -5.35 11.34 15.61
CA CYS A 501 -4.21 11.83 14.85
C CYS A 501 -4.67 12.76 13.71
N GLY A 502 -3.76 13.58 13.20
CA GLY A 502 -4.01 14.31 11.97
C GLY A 502 -3.12 15.52 11.75
N ASP A 503 -3.23 16.04 10.54
CA ASP A 503 -2.87 17.41 10.20
C ASP A 503 -4.12 18.27 10.37
N PHE A 504 -4.12 19.08 11.43
CA PHE A 504 -5.25 19.90 11.78
C PHE A 504 -5.17 21.30 11.17
N ASN A 505 -4.09 21.63 10.45
CA ASN A 505 -3.86 22.95 9.85
C ASN A 505 -4.16 24.12 10.82
N SER A 506 -3.83 23.92 12.09
CA SER A 506 -4.21 24.83 13.18
C SER A 506 -3.14 24.88 14.25
N THR A 507 -2.68 26.08 14.61
CA THR A 507 -1.70 26.28 15.67
C THR A 507 -2.34 26.22 17.06
N PRO A 508 -1.56 26.04 18.15
CA PRO A 508 -2.09 25.96 19.51
C PRO A 508 -2.88 27.20 19.95
N SER A 509 -2.66 28.35 19.30
CA SER A 509 -3.36 29.62 19.56
C SER A 509 -4.75 29.73 18.92
N THR A 510 -5.16 28.76 18.10
CA THR A 510 -6.43 28.79 17.36
C THR A 510 -7.62 28.34 18.21
N GLY A 511 -8.82 28.77 17.82
CA GLY A 511 -10.07 28.33 18.44
C GLY A 511 -10.31 26.85 18.28
N MET A 512 -9.88 26.25 17.16
CA MET A 512 -9.97 24.81 16.93
C MET A 512 -9.20 24.02 18.01
N TYR A 513 -7.95 24.39 18.28
CA TYR A 513 -7.13 23.74 19.30
C TYR A 513 -7.72 23.95 20.70
N SER A 514 -8.12 25.18 21.02
CA SER A 514 -8.79 25.51 22.29
C SER A 514 -10.07 24.70 22.49
N PHE A 515 -10.86 24.50 21.43
CA PHE A 515 -12.09 23.71 21.45
C PHE A 515 -11.81 22.25 21.82
N ILE A 516 -10.87 21.58 21.13
CA ILE A 516 -10.47 20.19 21.41
C ILE A 516 -9.99 20.03 22.86
N ASN A 517 -9.14 20.95 23.32
CA ASN A 517 -8.49 20.84 24.63
C ASN A 517 -9.46 21.19 25.79
N SER A 518 -10.30 22.21 25.61
CA SER A 518 -11.17 22.74 26.68
C SER A 518 -12.56 22.08 26.70
N GLY A 519 -12.94 21.36 25.65
CA GLY A 519 -14.28 20.78 25.51
C GLY A 519 -15.37 21.78 25.12
N ASN A 520 -15.03 23.05 24.93
CA ASN A 520 -15.98 24.09 24.57
C ASN A 520 -15.30 25.27 23.85
N ILE A 521 -16.08 25.99 23.05
CA ILE A 521 -15.71 27.26 22.44
C ILE A 521 -16.90 28.23 22.49
N ALA A 522 -16.60 29.47 22.86
CA ALA A 522 -17.59 30.53 22.98
C ALA A 522 -18.02 31.07 21.61
N GLU A 523 -19.21 31.67 21.58
CA GLU A 523 -19.76 32.25 20.35
C GLU A 523 -19.00 33.49 19.88
N ASP A 524 -18.31 34.20 20.77
CA ASP A 524 -17.58 35.44 20.49
C ASP A 524 -16.10 35.21 20.13
N HIS A 525 -15.67 33.95 20.00
CA HIS A 525 -14.30 33.63 19.58
C HIS A 525 -13.98 34.18 18.18
N GLU A 526 -12.79 34.76 18.01
CA GLU A 526 -12.39 35.49 16.79
C GLU A 526 -12.37 34.61 15.52
N ASP A 527 -12.04 33.32 15.65
CA ASP A 527 -12.03 32.37 14.53
C ASP A 527 -13.40 32.21 13.84
N TRP A 528 -14.52 32.57 14.48
CA TRP A 528 -15.83 32.58 13.81
C TRP A 528 -15.94 33.62 12.70
N VAL A 529 -15.01 34.57 12.65
CA VAL A 529 -14.90 35.63 11.63
C VAL A 529 -13.54 35.54 10.91
N SER A 530 -12.89 34.37 10.91
CA SER A 530 -11.51 34.19 10.41
C SER A 530 -11.31 34.60 8.94
N ASN A 531 -12.37 34.57 8.12
CA ASN A 531 -12.36 35.00 6.72
C ASN A 531 -13.20 36.26 6.45
N GLY A 532 -13.45 37.08 7.49
CA GLY A 532 -14.21 38.33 7.39
C GLY A 532 -15.71 38.16 7.67
N GLU A 533 -16.42 39.29 7.74
CA GLU A 533 -17.83 39.35 8.17
C GLU A 533 -18.80 38.61 7.23
N GLU A 534 -18.47 38.46 5.95
CA GLU A 534 -19.35 37.75 4.99
C GLU A 534 -19.43 36.25 5.27
N GLU A 535 -18.32 35.64 5.71
CA GLU A 535 -18.22 34.21 6.05
C GLU A 535 -18.34 33.95 7.57
N ARG A 536 -18.83 34.95 8.32
CA ARG A 536 -19.06 34.88 9.75
C ARG A 536 -20.05 33.77 10.11
N CYS A 537 -19.77 33.00 11.16
CA CYS A 537 -20.68 31.98 11.69
C CYS A 537 -20.55 31.72 13.19
N ASN A 538 -20.78 32.75 14.02
CA ASN A 538 -20.69 32.66 15.48
C ASN A 538 -21.65 31.62 16.05
N MET A 539 -21.10 30.73 16.87
CA MET A 539 -21.87 29.73 17.60
C MET A 539 -21.08 29.21 18.79
N SER A 540 -21.79 28.75 19.82
CA SER A 540 -21.19 27.98 20.90
C SER A 540 -21.19 26.49 20.55
N LEU A 541 -20.06 25.83 20.77
CA LEU A 541 -19.90 24.39 20.58
C LEU A 541 -19.30 23.75 21.83
N THR A 542 -19.68 22.50 22.09
CA THR A 542 -19.17 21.69 23.20
C THR A 542 -18.94 20.24 22.78
N HIS A 543 -18.04 19.55 23.47
CA HIS A 543 -17.86 18.10 23.34
C HIS A 543 -17.49 17.47 24.70
N PRO A 544 -17.75 16.17 24.90
CA PRO A 544 -17.55 15.54 26.22
C PRO A 544 -16.12 15.05 26.47
N PHE A 545 -15.32 14.85 25.41
CA PHE A 545 -13.99 14.25 25.55
C PHE A 545 -13.04 15.08 26.41
N LYS A 546 -12.11 14.39 27.07
CA LYS A 546 -10.93 14.97 27.71
C LYS A 546 -9.72 14.60 26.87
N LEU A 547 -9.43 15.44 25.88
CA LEU A 547 -8.34 15.21 24.93
C LEU A 547 -7.15 16.08 25.29
N GLN A 548 -5.95 15.51 25.15
CA GLN A 548 -4.68 16.23 25.29
C GLN A 548 -3.77 15.86 24.13
N SER A 549 -2.99 16.83 23.63
CA SER A 549 -1.91 16.55 22.67
C SER A 549 -0.79 15.76 23.35
N ALA A 550 -0.61 14.49 22.94
CA ALA A 550 0.39 13.59 23.52
C ALA A 550 1.84 14.06 23.28
N CYS A 551 2.10 14.68 22.13
CA CYS A 551 3.41 15.25 21.80
C CYS A 551 3.57 16.72 22.26
N GLY A 552 2.60 17.24 23.01
CA GLY A 552 2.58 18.64 23.45
C GLY A 552 2.38 19.62 22.30
N GLU A 553 3.05 20.76 22.39
CA GLU A 553 2.98 21.87 21.44
C GLU A 553 4.40 22.19 20.92
N PRO A 554 4.95 21.38 20.00
CA PRO A 554 6.26 21.66 19.42
C PRO A 554 6.33 23.07 18.81
N ALA A 555 7.54 23.62 18.69
CA ALA A 555 7.73 24.91 18.03
C ALA A 555 7.15 24.92 16.60
N TYR A 556 7.29 23.79 15.92
CA TYR A 556 6.68 23.53 14.62
C TYR A 556 6.63 22.02 14.36
N THR A 557 5.68 21.63 13.52
CA THR A 557 5.59 20.30 12.92
C THR A 557 5.61 20.39 11.39
N ASN A 558 5.31 21.56 10.81
CA ASN A 558 5.58 21.93 9.43
C ASN A 558 6.64 23.05 9.37
N TYR A 559 7.64 22.93 8.49
CA TYR A 559 8.71 23.92 8.36
C TYR A 559 9.15 24.13 6.90
N VAL A 560 8.67 25.21 6.28
CA VAL A 560 8.97 25.57 4.88
C VAL A 560 9.56 26.98 4.75
N GLY A 561 10.08 27.30 3.58
CA GLY A 561 10.51 28.65 3.23
C GLY A 561 9.36 29.66 3.30
N GLY A 562 9.24 30.39 4.42
CA GLY A 562 8.25 31.45 4.61
C GLY A 562 7.09 31.13 5.56
N PHE A 563 6.98 29.88 6.03
CA PHE A 563 6.01 29.48 7.06
C PHE A 563 6.56 28.33 7.91
N HIS A 564 6.29 28.37 9.20
CA HIS A 564 6.49 27.23 10.10
C HIS A 564 5.47 27.30 11.24
N GLY A 565 4.99 26.15 11.70
CA GLY A 565 4.02 26.08 12.79
C GLY A 565 3.70 24.66 13.22
N CYS A 566 3.16 24.53 14.43
CA CYS A 566 2.62 23.26 14.93
C CYS A 566 1.22 23.07 14.37
N LEU A 567 1.07 22.16 13.42
CA LEU A 567 -0.19 21.87 12.73
C LEU A 567 -0.69 20.45 13.00
N ASP A 568 0.22 19.56 13.38
CA ASP A 568 -0.02 18.15 13.57
C ASP A 568 -0.16 17.82 15.05
N TYR A 569 -1.06 16.89 15.38
CA TYR A 569 -1.28 16.46 16.76
C TYR A 569 -1.62 14.98 16.84
N ILE A 570 -1.30 14.38 17.98
CA ILE A 570 -1.83 13.08 18.44
C ILE A 570 -2.63 13.38 19.69
N PHE A 571 -3.95 13.59 19.55
CA PHE A 571 -4.83 13.79 20.69
C PHE A 571 -5.21 12.46 21.32
N ILE A 572 -5.10 12.34 22.64
CA ILE A 572 -5.43 11.11 23.37
C ILE A 572 -6.51 11.36 24.41
N ASP A 573 -7.38 10.37 24.64
CA ASP A 573 -8.29 10.36 25.79
C ASP A 573 -7.50 10.13 27.09
N ILE A 574 -7.33 11.20 27.86
CA ILE A 574 -6.53 11.16 29.09
C ILE A 574 -7.19 10.36 30.22
N ASN A 575 -8.46 9.95 30.08
CA ASN A 575 -9.09 9.09 31.08
C ASN A 575 -8.58 7.65 31.01
N ALA A 576 -8.10 7.21 29.84
CA ALA A 576 -7.71 5.82 29.59
C ALA A 576 -6.26 5.65 29.13
N LEU A 577 -5.62 6.72 28.64
CA LEU A 577 -4.27 6.69 28.10
C LEU A 577 -3.38 7.71 28.81
N GLU A 578 -2.11 7.35 28.99
CA GLU A 578 -1.03 8.24 29.41
C GLU A 578 0.14 8.17 28.43
N VAL A 579 0.95 9.24 28.42
CA VAL A 579 2.17 9.30 27.59
C VAL A 579 3.32 8.73 28.40
N GLU A 580 3.92 7.65 27.90
CA GLU A 580 5.14 7.05 28.47
C GLU A 580 6.38 7.83 28.02
N GLN A 581 6.47 8.12 26.72
CA GLN A 581 7.52 8.96 26.15
C GLN A 581 7.08 9.63 24.86
N VAL A 582 7.69 10.78 24.57
CA VAL A 582 7.63 11.45 23.26
C VAL A 582 9.00 11.31 22.61
N ILE A 583 9.05 10.81 21.38
CA ILE A 583 10.32 10.68 20.66
C ILE A 583 10.67 12.06 20.13
N PRO A 584 11.84 12.62 20.47
CA PRO A 584 12.17 14.00 20.16
C PRO A 584 12.08 14.28 18.66
N LEU A 585 11.58 15.46 18.31
CA LEU A 585 11.67 15.98 16.95
C LEU A 585 13.14 16.26 16.60
N PRO A 586 13.49 16.30 15.30
CA PRO A 586 14.81 16.76 14.88
C PRO A 586 15.12 18.15 15.45
N SER A 587 16.39 18.38 15.79
CA SER A 587 16.87 19.68 16.24
C SER A 587 16.65 20.75 15.16
N HIS A 588 16.60 22.01 15.57
CA HIS A 588 16.46 23.12 14.61
C HIS A 588 17.63 23.17 13.61
N GLU A 589 18.84 22.77 14.04
CA GLU A 589 20.01 22.66 13.16
C GLU A 589 19.80 21.58 12.09
N GLU A 590 19.30 20.39 12.45
CA GLU A 590 18.97 19.34 11.48
C GLU A 590 17.90 19.80 10.47
N VAL A 591 16.87 20.50 10.94
CA VAL A 591 15.77 21.02 10.09
C VAL A 591 16.25 22.11 9.12
N THR A 592 17.18 22.96 9.56
CA THR A 592 17.67 24.12 8.78
C THR A 592 18.99 23.89 8.06
N THR A 593 19.56 22.68 8.15
CA THR A 593 20.79 22.29 7.44
C THR A 593 20.71 22.58 5.94
N HIS A 594 19.52 22.39 5.36
CA HIS A 594 19.20 22.71 3.96
C HIS A 594 18.19 23.85 3.83
N GLN A 595 18.28 24.85 4.73
CA GLN A 595 17.37 25.99 4.87
C GLN A 595 15.99 25.65 5.46
N ALA A 596 15.27 24.67 4.89
CA ALA A 596 13.95 24.23 5.37
C ALA A 596 13.62 22.81 4.86
N LEU A 597 12.37 22.35 5.05
CA LEU A 597 11.88 21.04 4.61
C LEU A 597 10.98 21.15 3.38
N PRO A 598 10.88 20.13 2.50
CA PRO A 598 11.67 18.90 2.49
C PRO A 598 13.13 19.17 2.10
N SER A 599 13.98 18.16 2.26
CA SER A 599 15.40 18.23 1.89
C SER A 599 15.94 16.86 1.47
N VAL A 600 17.22 16.81 1.09
CA VAL A 600 17.91 15.54 0.81
C VAL A 600 17.89 14.58 2.01
N SER A 601 17.73 15.11 3.23
CA SER A 601 17.75 14.35 4.49
C SER A 601 16.37 14.21 5.14
N HIS A 602 15.30 14.77 4.55
CA HIS A 602 13.95 14.77 5.12
C HIS A 602 12.86 14.75 4.02
N PRO A 603 11.95 13.75 4.00
CA PRO A 603 11.12 13.48 2.82
C PRO A 603 9.77 14.21 2.73
N SER A 604 9.41 15.01 3.72
CA SER A 604 8.16 15.80 3.77
C SER A 604 8.46 17.24 4.18
N ASP A 605 7.52 18.15 4.01
CA ASP A 605 7.54 19.48 4.64
C ASP A 605 7.07 19.46 6.11
N HIS A 606 6.47 18.35 6.53
CA HIS A 606 6.11 18.06 7.93
C HIS A 606 7.14 17.15 8.62
N ILE A 607 7.06 17.04 9.94
CA ILE A 607 7.87 16.18 10.80
C ILE A 607 6.94 15.16 11.49
N ALA A 608 7.24 13.87 11.37
CA ALA A 608 6.45 12.83 12.02
C ALA A 608 6.38 13.03 13.54
N LEU A 609 5.18 13.05 14.12
CA LEU A 609 4.95 12.98 15.56
C LEU A 609 4.95 11.53 16.01
N ILE A 610 5.62 11.25 17.13
CA ILE A 610 5.78 9.87 17.61
C ILE A 610 5.78 9.89 19.14
N CYS A 611 4.92 9.07 19.73
CA CYS A 611 4.88 8.86 21.17
C CYS A 611 4.56 7.40 21.50
N ASP A 612 5.07 6.94 22.63
CA ASP A 612 4.62 5.70 23.24
C ASP A 612 3.53 6.04 24.24
N LEU A 613 2.35 5.50 24.01
CA LEU A 613 1.19 5.62 24.88
C LEU A 613 1.05 4.36 25.73
N LYS A 614 0.47 4.50 26.91
CA LYS A 614 0.22 3.40 27.83
C LYS A 614 -1.22 3.41 28.29
N TRP A 615 -1.82 2.23 28.37
CA TRP A 615 -3.14 2.05 28.99
C TRP A 615 -3.05 2.35 30.50
N LYS A 616 -3.98 3.17 31.01
CA LYS A 616 -4.11 3.49 32.44
C LYS A 616 -4.70 2.37 33.27
#